data_AF-X0X4H0-F1
#
_entry.id   AF-X0X4H0-F1
#
_cell.length_a   1.000
_cell.length_b   1.000
_cell.length_c   1.000
_cell.angle_alpha   90.00
_cell.angle_beta   90.00
_cell.angle_gamma   90.00
#
_symmetry.space_group_name_H-M   'P 1'
#
loop_
_entity.id
_entity.type
_entity.pdbx_description
1 polymer ?
#
loop_
_entity_poly.entity_id
_entity_poly.type
_entity_poly.pdbx_seq_one_letter_code
_entity_poly.pdbx_strand_id
1 'polypeptide(L)'
;MTAHADRDKKADATTRYRLTITAGSGLVGTTLALSPDREATIGCGERCSLVVPSSRVAPTHCRLRYEDGEWMLRCEEQPLGEPCVVIANDGRCSEMPLCHGDRIEVGGYRLRFEDATQADDDFSEWLPPITLVVRSGPALPDPRLTALSAETVLIGHSDTALWQLPDRTVSRHHCRIETDGDGWIVRDLGSKNGTYLNGERVSRGRLRHDTRLGIG
;
A
#
# COMPACT_ATOMS: atom_id res chain seq x y z
N MET A 1 8.99 21.89 -42.86
CA MET A 1 9.26 20.44 -42.92
C MET A 1 9.91 20.05 -41.61
N THR A 2 9.08 19.63 -40.64
CA THR A 2 9.11 18.26 -40.05
C THR A 2 10.39 18.02 -39.25
N ALA A 3 10.38 18.36 -37.95
CA ALA A 3 10.03 17.45 -36.85
C ALA A 3 10.96 16.23 -36.78
N HIS A 4 11.69 16.09 -35.67
CA HIS A 4 11.56 14.93 -34.79
C HIS A 4 12.24 15.25 -33.47
N ALA A 5 11.41 15.43 -32.44
CA ALA A 5 11.82 15.56 -31.07
C ALA A 5 12.32 14.19 -30.61
N ASP A 6 13.62 14.11 -30.32
CA ASP A 6 14.16 13.09 -29.44
C ASP A 6 14.25 13.74 -28.05
N ARG A 7 13.20 13.57 -27.25
CA ARG A 7 13.25 13.88 -25.83
C ARG A 7 13.22 12.56 -25.09
N ASP A 8 14.43 12.18 -24.68
CA ASP A 8 14.75 11.17 -23.70
C ASP A 8 13.61 10.87 -22.73
N LYS A 9 13.12 9.63 -22.80
CA LYS A 9 12.52 8.93 -21.67
C LYS A 9 13.59 8.75 -20.60
N LYS A 10 13.82 9.79 -19.80
CA LYS A 10 14.56 9.67 -18.54
C LYS A 10 13.54 9.35 -17.45
N ALA A 11 13.64 8.15 -16.91
CA ALA A 11 12.93 7.72 -15.73
C ALA A 11 13.17 8.71 -14.59
N ASP A 12 12.16 9.48 -14.21
CA ASP A 12 12.21 10.29 -13.00
C ASP A 12 11.83 9.40 -11.82
N ALA A 13 12.82 8.63 -11.39
CA ALA A 13 12.78 7.99 -10.09
C ALA A 13 13.00 9.09 -9.03
N THR A 14 12.19 9.04 -7.97
CA THR A 14 12.32 9.72 -6.66
C THR A 14 11.56 11.02 -6.39
N THR A 15 10.35 11.22 -6.92
CA THR A 15 9.44 12.23 -6.33
C THR A 15 8.94 11.76 -4.97
N ARG A 16 9.07 12.63 -3.94
CA ARG A 16 8.66 12.42 -2.55
C ARG A 16 7.18 12.10 -2.44
N TYR A 17 6.32 12.94 -2.99
CA TYR A 17 4.87 12.76 -2.89
C TYR A 17 4.32 12.10 -4.16
N ARG A 18 3.30 11.24 -4.01
CA ARG A 18 2.60 10.64 -5.16
C ARG A 18 1.16 10.28 -4.84
N LEU A 19 0.36 10.18 -5.90
CA LEU A 19 -0.96 9.54 -5.89
C LEU A 19 -0.91 8.28 -6.73
N THR A 20 -1.31 7.15 -6.17
CA THR A 20 -1.36 5.87 -6.88
C THR A 20 -2.80 5.40 -7.00
N ILE A 21 -3.26 5.06 -8.21
CA ILE A 21 -4.58 4.44 -8.41
C ILE A 21 -4.51 2.99 -7.94
N THR A 22 -5.29 2.66 -6.90
CA THR A 22 -5.34 1.34 -6.27
C THR A 22 -6.55 0.51 -6.70
N ALA A 23 -7.61 1.15 -7.21
CA ALA A 23 -8.78 0.48 -7.77
C ALA A 23 -9.46 1.33 -8.86
N GLY A 24 -10.15 0.66 -9.79
CA GLY A 24 -10.83 1.28 -10.94
C GLY A 24 -10.51 0.54 -12.24
N SER A 25 -11.25 0.80 -13.32
CA SER A 25 -11.01 0.13 -14.60
C SER A 25 -9.83 0.72 -15.36
N GLY A 26 -8.87 -0.12 -15.76
CA GLY A 26 -7.85 0.23 -16.77
C GLY A 26 -6.74 1.19 -16.33
N LEU A 27 -6.76 1.70 -15.10
CA LEU A 27 -5.76 2.65 -14.58
C LEU A 27 -5.07 2.20 -13.29
N VAL A 28 -5.37 1.02 -12.74
CA VAL A 28 -4.74 0.52 -11.51
C VAL A 28 -3.21 0.44 -11.67
N GLY A 29 -2.48 0.93 -10.68
CA GLY A 29 -1.02 1.04 -10.70
C GLY A 29 -0.50 2.30 -11.38
N THR A 30 -1.36 3.13 -11.96
CA THR A 30 -0.96 4.46 -12.47
C THR A 30 -0.60 5.35 -11.29
N THR A 31 0.58 5.97 -11.37
CA THR A 31 1.09 6.87 -10.34
C THR A 31 1.28 8.27 -10.92
N LEU A 32 0.73 9.26 -10.23
CA LEU A 32 1.04 10.68 -10.44
C LEU A 32 2.07 11.11 -9.40
N ALA A 33 3.25 11.53 -9.86
CA ALA A 33 4.23 12.21 -9.03
C ALA A 33 3.75 13.64 -8.69
N LEU A 34 3.86 14.04 -7.42
CA LEU A 34 3.43 15.33 -6.92
C LEU A 34 4.61 16.16 -6.43
N SER A 35 4.64 17.43 -6.80
CA SER A 35 5.72 18.35 -6.44
C SER A 35 5.16 19.58 -5.71
N PRO A 36 5.71 19.98 -4.55
CA PRO A 36 5.22 21.12 -3.77
C PRO A 36 5.15 22.46 -4.51
N ASP A 37 5.93 22.62 -5.57
CA ASP A 37 5.99 23.84 -6.39
C ASP A 37 4.91 23.90 -7.48
N ARG A 38 4.07 22.86 -7.61
CA ARG A 38 3.10 22.75 -8.70
C ARG A 38 1.75 22.24 -8.23
N GLU A 39 0.69 22.93 -8.63
CA GLU A 39 -0.68 22.43 -8.49
C GLU A 39 -0.89 21.19 -9.37
N ALA A 40 -1.48 20.16 -8.77
CA ALA A 40 -1.94 18.97 -9.48
C ALA A 40 -3.47 18.95 -9.59
N THR A 41 -3.97 18.46 -10.71
CA THR A 41 -5.41 18.40 -11.00
C THR A 41 -5.83 16.99 -11.40
N ILE A 42 -6.99 16.55 -10.90
CA ILE A 42 -7.59 15.26 -11.22
C ILE A 42 -8.94 15.52 -11.88
N GLY A 43 -9.18 14.91 -13.03
CA GLY A 43 -10.40 15.13 -13.80
C GLY A 43 -10.43 14.29 -15.07
N CYS A 44 -11.52 14.37 -15.83
CA CYS A 44 -11.62 13.71 -17.14
C CYS A 44 -11.05 14.54 -18.29
N GLY A 45 -10.72 15.82 -18.04
CA GLY A 45 -10.15 16.70 -19.05
C GLY A 45 -8.69 16.36 -19.35
N GLU A 46 -8.30 16.38 -20.62
CA GLU A 46 -6.95 16.02 -21.10
C GLU A 46 -5.83 16.90 -20.54
N ARG A 47 -6.17 18.07 -19.99
CA ARG A 47 -5.23 18.98 -19.34
C ARG A 47 -4.98 18.66 -17.86
N CYS A 48 -5.69 17.67 -17.31
CA CYS A 48 -5.49 17.27 -15.92
C CYS A 48 -4.14 16.59 -15.72
N SER A 49 -3.57 16.76 -14.53
CA SER A 49 -2.33 16.08 -14.15
C SER A 49 -2.53 14.56 -14.04
N LEU A 50 -3.73 14.14 -13.59
CA LEU A 50 -4.19 12.77 -13.65
C LEU A 50 -5.55 12.71 -14.35
N VAL A 51 -5.58 12.04 -15.50
CA VAL A 51 -6.80 11.88 -16.30
C VAL A 51 -7.55 10.63 -15.84
N VAL A 52 -8.77 10.81 -15.36
CA VAL A 52 -9.69 9.74 -14.95
C VAL A 52 -10.85 9.67 -15.96
N PRO A 53 -10.85 8.67 -16.88
CA PRO A 53 -11.81 8.57 -17.97
C PRO A 53 -13.14 8.00 -17.46
N SER A 54 -13.94 8.84 -16.82
CA SER A 54 -15.24 8.48 -16.28
C SER A 54 -16.23 9.60 -16.51
N SER A 55 -17.45 9.24 -16.92
CA SER A 55 -18.57 10.19 -17.06
C SER A 55 -19.03 10.76 -15.72
N ARG A 56 -18.61 10.17 -14.60
CA ARG A 56 -18.88 10.65 -13.23
C ARG A 56 -17.86 11.68 -12.76
N VAL A 57 -16.85 11.99 -13.57
CA VAL A 57 -15.74 12.88 -13.23
C VAL A 57 -15.81 14.12 -14.10
N ALA A 58 -15.61 15.28 -13.47
CA ALA A 58 -15.66 16.57 -14.14
C ALA A 58 -14.38 16.83 -14.94
N PRO A 59 -14.37 17.77 -15.91
CA PRO A 59 -13.16 18.12 -16.65
C PRO A 59 -11.98 18.48 -15.74
N THR A 60 -12.23 19.22 -14.67
CA THR A 60 -11.37 19.37 -13.49
C THR A 60 -12.25 19.08 -12.28
N HIS A 61 -12.02 17.97 -11.58
CA HIS A 61 -12.91 17.48 -10.53
C HIS A 61 -12.41 17.85 -9.14
N CYS A 62 -11.11 17.73 -8.92
CA CYS A 62 -10.44 18.23 -7.74
C CYS A 62 -9.01 18.66 -8.05
N ARG A 63 -8.44 19.42 -7.12
CA ARG A 63 -7.08 19.95 -7.19
C ARG A 63 -6.34 19.64 -5.90
N LEU A 64 -5.03 19.50 -6.03
CA LEU A 64 -4.10 19.35 -4.93
C LEU A 64 -3.09 20.49 -4.97
N ARG A 65 -2.90 21.16 -3.84
CA ARG A 65 -1.90 22.21 -3.65
C ARG A 65 -1.08 21.93 -2.41
N TYR A 66 0.17 22.37 -2.41
CA TYR A 66 0.99 22.33 -1.20
C TYR A 66 0.99 23.74 -0.59
N GLU A 67 0.40 23.87 0.59
CA GLU A 67 0.22 25.15 1.30
C GLU A 67 0.63 24.94 2.75
N ASP A 68 1.39 25.88 3.32
CA ASP A 68 1.84 25.86 4.73
C ASP A 68 2.53 24.57 5.20
N GLY A 69 3.16 23.82 4.30
CA GLY A 69 3.87 22.58 4.63
C GLY A 69 3.04 21.31 4.51
N GLU A 70 1.79 21.41 4.05
CA GLU A 70 0.86 20.29 3.93
C GLU A 70 0.23 20.26 2.53
N TRP A 71 -0.15 19.07 2.07
CA TRP A 71 -0.94 18.94 0.85
C TRP A 71 -2.42 19.17 1.16
N MET A 72 -3.08 20.01 0.38
CA MET A 72 -4.49 20.33 0.48
C MET A 72 -5.21 19.80 -0.75
N LEU A 73 -6.18 18.91 -0.53
CA LEU A 73 -7.14 18.47 -1.53
C LEU A 73 -8.35 19.38 -1.51
N ARG A 74 -8.78 19.88 -2.66
CA ARG A 74 -10.00 20.69 -2.79
C ARG A 74 -10.84 20.23 -3.98
N CYS A 75 -12.14 20.08 -3.75
CA CYS A 75 -13.12 19.78 -4.80
C CYS A 75 -13.44 21.04 -5.59
N GLU A 76 -13.54 20.91 -6.91
CA GLU A 76 -13.94 22.02 -7.77
C GLU A 76 -15.46 22.17 -7.74
N GLU A 77 -15.95 23.39 -7.49
CA GLU A 77 -17.37 23.70 -7.61
C GLU A 77 -17.74 23.82 -9.09
N GLN A 78 -18.74 23.06 -9.53
CA GLN A 78 -19.18 23.11 -10.92
C GLN A 78 -20.17 24.26 -11.17
N PRO A 79 -20.06 25.01 -12.28
CA PRO A 79 -20.90 26.18 -12.57
C PRO A 79 -22.41 25.94 -12.67
N LEU A 80 -22.86 24.68 -12.84
CA LEU A 80 -24.25 24.34 -13.17
C LEU A 80 -24.89 23.26 -12.28
N GLY A 81 -24.31 22.99 -11.11
CA GLY A 81 -24.95 22.14 -10.09
C GLY A 81 -24.81 20.64 -10.35
N GLU A 82 -23.74 20.08 -9.79
CA GLU A 82 -23.72 19.04 -8.75
C GLU A 82 -22.29 19.16 -8.18
N PRO A 83 -22.09 19.22 -6.85
CA PRO A 83 -20.74 19.34 -6.31
C PRO A 83 -19.92 18.13 -6.75
N CYS A 84 -18.67 18.35 -7.16
CA CYS A 84 -17.75 17.24 -7.38
C CYS A 84 -17.70 16.41 -6.09
N VAL A 85 -18.12 15.14 -6.18
CA VAL A 85 -18.13 14.25 -5.03
C VAL A 85 -16.79 13.54 -4.99
N VAL A 86 -15.91 14.03 -4.14
CA VAL A 86 -14.75 13.28 -3.70
C VAL A 86 -15.09 12.62 -2.37
N ILE A 87 -14.82 11.33 -2.26
CA ILE A 87 -14.88 10.62 -0.99
C ILE A 87 -13.46 10.48 -0.50
N ALA A 88 -13.15 10.98 0.68
CA ALA A 88 -11.86 10.80 1.31
C ALA A 88 -12.05 10.13 2.66
N ASN A 89 -11.34 9.04 2.91
CA ASN A 89 -11.42 8.26 4.15
C ASN A 89 -12.89 7.94 4.54
N ASP A 90 -13.66 7.45 3.57
CA ASP A 90 -15.08 7.08 3.68
C ASP A 90 -16.09 8.24 3.91
N GLY A 91 -15.63 9.49 3.94
CA GLY A 91 -16.47 10.69 4.06
C GLY A 91 -16.49 11.54 2.80
N ARG A 92 -17.60 12.26 2.53
CA ARG A 92 -17.62 13.28 1.48
C ARG A 92 -16.67 14.42 1.87
N CYS A 93 -15.79 14.79 0.95
CA CYS A 93 -14.82 15.84 1.13
C CYS A 93 -15.15 17.01 0.18
N SER A 94 -15.09 18.24 0.68
CA SER A 94 -15.02 19.45 -0.15
C SER A 94 -13.61 20.05 -0.12
N GLU A 95 -12.94 19.97 1.02
CA GLU A 95 -11.56 20.39 1.24
C GLU A 95 -10.98 19.61 2.43
N MET A 96 -9.72 19.18 2.36
CA MET A 96 -9.00 18.58 3.49
C MET A 96 -7.48 18.60 3.31
N PRO A 97 -6.70 18.62 4.40
CA PRO A 97 -5.30 18.24 4.35
C PRO A 97 -5.15 16.75 4.00
N LEU A 98 -4.09 16.40 3.28
CA LEU A 98 -3.73 15.04 2.91
C LEU A 98 -2.56 14.55 3.75
N CYS A 99 -2.77 13.43 4.43
CA CYS A 99 -1.77 12.67 5.13
C CYS A 99 -1.34 11.45 4.31
N HIS A 100 -0.11 10.98 4.55
CA HIS A 100 0.36 9.71 4.00
C HIS A 100 -0.67 8.61 4.28
N GLY A 101 -1.01 7.82 3.27
CA GLY A 101 -1.96 6.71 3.38
C GLY A 101 -3.42 7.05 3.08
N ASP A 102 -3.78 8.33 3.00
CA ASP A 102 -5.15 8.77 2.72
C ASP A 102 -5.72 8.15 1.45
N ARG A 103 -6.99 7.73 1.54
CA ARG A 103 -7.73 7.11 0.44
C ARG A 103 -8.70 8.10 -0.13
N ILE A 104 -8.57 8.36 -1.43
CA ILE A 104 -9.40 9.31 -2.17
C ILE A 104 -10.17 8.53 -3.24
N GLU A 105 -11.47 8.74 -3.37
CA GLU A 105 -12.28 8.17 -4.43
C GLU A 105 -12.81 9.29 -5.35
N VAL A 106 -12.55 9.12 -6.65
CA VAL A 106 -13.00 10.03 -7.71
C VAL A 106 -13.70 9.23 -8.79
N GLY A 107 -15.02 9.40 -8.91
CA GLY A 107 -15.82 8.75 -9.94
C GLY A 107 -15.69 7.22 -10.03
N GLY A 108 -15.50 6.56 -8.87
CA GLY A 108 -15.31 5.11 -8.74
C GLY A 108 -13.87 4.63 -8.82
N TYR A 109 -12.90 5.53 -8.99
CA TYR A 109 -11.47 5.21 -8.94
C TYR A 109 -10.94 5.54 -7.55
N ARG A 110 -10.25 4.58 -6.93
CA ARG A 110 -9.61 4.78 -5.63
C ARG A 110 -8.14 5.11 -5.82
N LEU A 111 -7.70 6.19 -5.19
CA LEU A 111 -6.33 6.66 -5.15
C LEU A 111 -5.82 6.59 -3.71
N ARG A 112 -4.51 6.41 -3.57
CA ARG A 112 -3.81 6.52 -2.29
C ARG A 112 -2.77 7.63 -2.40
N PHE A 113 -2.76 8.55 -1.44
CA PHE A 113 -1.70 9.54 -1.31
C PHE A 113 -0.53 8.96 -0.50
N GLU A 114 0.68 9.14 -0.98
CA GLU A 114 1.89 8.58 -0.37
C GLU A 114 2.98 9.67 -0.32
N ASP A 115 3.49 9.95 0.88
CA ASP A 115 4.75 10.67 1.11
C ASP A 115 5.87 9.65 1.30
N ALA A 116 6.78 9.50 0.35
CA ALA A 116 7.87 8.53 0.38
C ALA A 116 8.95 8.77 1.45
N THR A 117 8.91 9.92 2.16
CA THR A 117 9.77 10.14 3.34
C THR A 117 9.12 9.65 4.63
N GLN A 118 7.79 9.55 4.63
CA GLN A 118 7.08 8.81 5.65
C GLN A 118 7.14 7.35 5.19
N ALA A 119 7.64 6.46 6.04
CA ALA A 119 7.13 5.09 5.99
C ALA A 119 5.59 5.17 6.18
N ASP A 120 4.80 4.11 6.04
CA ASP A 120 3.41 4.17 6.51
C ASP A 120 3.43 4.31 8.07
N ASP A 121 3.82 5.48 8.58
CA ASP A 121 3.96 5.90 9.97
C ASP A 121 2.55 6.20 10.49
N ASP A 122 1.73 5.15 10.62
CA ASP A 122 0.79 4.92 11.74
C ASP A 122 -0.06 3.65 11.50
N PHE A 123 0.58 2.51 11.22
CA PHE A 123 -0.08 1.20 11.26
C PHE A 123 0.23 0.43 12.57
N SER A 124 1.22 0.86 13.35
CA SER A 124 1.63 0.18 14.58
C SER A 124 0.51 0.04 15.62
N GLU A 125 -0.38 1.03 15.76
CA GLU A 125 -1.45 1.00 16.78
C GLU A 125 -2.74 0.29 16.33
N TRP A 126 -2.96 0.07 15.03
CA TRP A 126 -4.22 -0.51 14.50
C TRP A 126 -4.04 -1.66 13.50
N LEU A 127 -2.83 -2.23 13.36
CA LEU A 127 -2.69 -3.46 12.59
C LEU A 127 -3.61 -4.54 13.18
N PRO A 128 -4.62 -5.02 12.43
CA PRO A 128 -5.45 -6.10 12.93
C PRO A 128 -4.54 -7.31 13.20
N PRO A 129 -4.85 -8.10 14.23
CA PRO A 129 -4.09 -9.30 14.51
C PRO A 129 -4.07 -10.19 13.27
N ILE A 130 -2.90 -10.75 12.94
CA ILE A 130 -2.81 -11.75 11.89
C ILE A 130 -2.98 -13.13 12.50
N THR A 131 -3.87 -13.92 11.92
CA THR A 131 -3.99 -15.34 12.25
C THR A 131 -3.40 -16.18 11.13
N LEU A 132 -2.36 -16.95 11.46
CA LEU A 132 -1.88 -18.04 10.62
C LEU A 132 -2.63 -19.32 10.97
N VAL A 133 -2.94 -20.11 9.95
CA VAL A 133 -3.59 -21.41 10.09
C VAL A 133 -2.78 -22.43 9.31
N VAL A 134 -2.37 -23.52 9.98
CA VAL A 134 -1.69 -24.64 9.33
C VAL A 134 -2.66 -25.28 8.34
N ARG A 135 -2.33 -25.22 7.05
CA ARG A 135 -3.10 -25.87 5.99
C ARG A 135 -2.55 -27.24 5.60
N SER A 136 -1.25 -27.47 5.77
CA SER A 136 -0.56 -28.71 5.42
C SER A 136 0.74 -28.81 6.21
N GLY A 137 1.08 -30.01 6.67
CA GLY A 137 2.28 -30.27 7.46
C GLY A 137 2.03 -31.25 8.60
N PRO A 138 2.99 -31.41 9.53
CA PRO A 138 2.79 -32.24 10.71
C PRO A 138 1.67 -31.67 11.59
N ALA A 139 0.98 -32.57 12.30
CA ALA A 139 -0.04 -32.17 13.26
C ALA A 139 0.58 -31.33 14.38
N LEU A 140 0.05 -30.12 14.59
CA LEU A 140 0.44 -29.26 15.71
C LEU A 140 -0.59 -29.35 16.84
N PRO A 141 -0.16 -29.17 18.10
CA PRO A 141 -1.08 -29.00 19.22
C PRO A 141 -2.03 -27.82 19.02
N ASP A 142 -1.51 -26.69 18.50
CA ASP A 142 -2.33 -25.56 18.03
C ASP A 142 -2.08 -25.32 16.53
N PRO A 143 -3.06 -25.63 15.66
CA PRO A 143 -2.95 -25.37 14.23
C PRO A 143 -3.17 -23.90 13.88
N ARG A 144 -3.45 -23.02 14.85
CA ARG A 144 -3.61 -21.58 14.66
C ARG A 144 -2.60 -20.81 15.49
N LEU A 145 -2.13 -19.71 14.94
CA LEU A 145 -1.32 -18.74 15.66
C LEU A 145 -1.86 -17.36 15.36
N THR A 146 -2.25 -16.62 16.39
CA THR A 146 -2.65 -15.22 16.25
C THR A 146 -1.54 -14.34 16.84
N ALA A 147 -1.01 -13.42 16.04
CA ALA A 147 -0.04 -12.42 16.47
C ALA A 147 -0.74 -11.06 16.62
N LEU A 148 -0.46 -10.36 17.73
CA LEU A 148 -0.96 -9.00 17.99
C LEU A 148 0.04 -7.96 17.48
N SER A 149 -0.41 -6.77 17.06
CA SER A 149 0.39 -5.75 16.34
C SER A 149 1.72 -5.33 17.00
N ALA A 150 1.87 -5.49 18.32
CA ALA A 150 3.09 -5.18 19.06
C ALA A 150 4.06 -6.38 19.22
N GLU A 151 3.70 -7.57 18.73
CA GLU A 151 4.42 -8.80 19.00
C GLU A 151 5.28 -9.25 17.82
N THR A 152 6.55 -9.59 18.11
CA THR A 152 7.36 -10.40 17.20
C THR A 152 7.14 -11.87 17.52
N VAL A 153 6.67 -12.63 16.54
CA VAL A 153 6.48 -14.08 16.69
C VAL A 153 7.63 -14.84 16.08
N LEU A 154 8.43 -15.47 16.92
CA LEU A 154 9.50 -16.37 16.49
C LEU A 154 8.93 -17.76 16.18
N ILE A 155 9.26 -18.28 14.99
CA ILE A 155 8.84 -19.60 14.51
C ILE A 155 10.08 -20.46 14.30
N GLY A 156 10.05 -21.70 14.78
CA GLY A 156 11.15 -22.65 14.64
C GLY A 156 10.90 -23.95 15.37
N HIS A 157 11.86 -24.88 15.33
CA HIS A 157 11.71 -26.16 16.02
C HIS A 157 12.19 -26.15 17.48
N SER A 158 12.85 -25.07 17.92
CA SER A 158 13.29 -24.92 19.32
C SER A 158 12.10 -24.64 20.22
N ASP A 159 12.18 -25.13 21.45
CA ASP A 159 11.35 -24.71 22.59
C ASP A 159 11.38 -23.20 22.91
N THR A 160 12.42 -22.49 22.45
CA THR A 160 12.53 -21.02 22.57
C THR A 160 11.75 -20.26 21.50
N ALA A 161 11.18 -20.93 20.49
CA ALA A 161 10.30 -20.31 19.53
C ALA A 161 8.88 -20.21 20.10
N LEU A 162 8.22 -19.06 19.90
CA LEU A 162 6.84 -18.86 20.36
C LEU A 162 5.88 -19.83 19.66
N TRP A 163 6.05 -20.03 18.34
CA TRP A 163 5.33 -21.07 17.62
C TRP A 163 6.30 -22.19 17.21
N GLN A 164 6.31 -23.23 18.05
CA GLN A 164 7.18 -24.38 17.84
C GLN A 164 6.60 -25.34 16.79
N LEU A 165 7.37 -25.60 15.75
CA LEU A 165 7.05 -26.61 14.73
C LEU A 165 7.87 -27.88 15.01
N PRO A 166 7.26 -29.07 15.24
CA PRO A 166 7.97 -30.30 15.62
C PRO A 166 8.71 -30.98 14.45
N ASP A 167 8.97 -30.24 13.36
CA ASP A 167 9.62 -30.74 12.16
C ASP A 167 11.14 -30.46 12.18
N ARG A 168 11.95 -31.49 11.92
CA ARG A 168 13.43 -31.38 11.89
C ARG A 168 13.97 -30.70 10.64
N THR A 169 13.14 -30.51 9.61
CA THR A 169 13.47 -29.72 8.42
C THR A 169 13.40 -28.22 8.70
N VAL A 170 12.65 -27.82 9.73
CA VAL A 170 12.60 -26.44 10.23
C VAL A 170 13.87 -26.17 11.05
N SER A 171 14.39 -24.94 11.05
CA SER A 171 15.57 -24.54 11.82
C SER A 171 15.18 -24.09 13.24
N ARG A 172 16.12 -24.09 14.19
CA ARG A 172 15.84 -23.74 15.61
C ARG A 172 15.11 -22.42 15.75
N HIS A 173 15.61 -21.41 15.05
CA HIS A 173 15.01 -20.10 14.84
C HIS A 173 14.91 -19.92 13.33
N HIS A 174 13.80 -20.32 12.72
CA HIS A 174 13.68 -20.42 11.27
C HIS A 174 13.34 -19.06 10.65
N CYS A 175 12.24 -18.48 11.11
CA CYS A 175 11.77 -17.18 10.66
C CYS A 175 11.09 -16.46 11.82
N ARG A 176 10.89 -15.16 11.67
CA ARG A 176 10.05 -14.38 12.56
C ARG A 176 8.99 -13.63 11.78
N ILE A 177 7.84 -13.46 12.40
CA ILE A 177 6.77 -12.58 11.94
C ILE A 177 6.85 -11.33 12.79
N GLU A 178 6.87 -10.19 12.13
CA GLU A 178 7.00 -8.88 12.77
C GLU A 178 6.26 -7.85 11.93
N THR A 179 6.06 -6.66 12.48
CA THR A 179 5.59 -5.52 11.71
C THR A 179 6.80 -4.72 11.21
N ASP A 180 6.65 -4.06 10.06
CA ASP A 180 7.67 -3.16 9.51
C ASP A 180 7.20 -1.69 9.44
N GLY A 181 6.21 -1.32 10.24
CA GLY A 181 5.49 -0.06 10.10
C GLY A 181 4.28 -0.25 9.22
N ASP A 182 4.46 -0.62 7.96
CA ASP A 182 3.37 -0.69 6.99
C ASP A 182 2.43 -1.89 7.23
N GLY A 183 2.89 -2.96 7.90
CA GLY A 183 2.09 -4.15 8.25
C GLY A 183 2.89 -5.43 8.47
N TRP A 184 2.21 -6.58 8.45
CA TRP A 184 2.82 -7.86 8.79
C TRP A 184 3.79 -8.36 7.73
N ILE A 185 5.00 -8.71 8.15
CA ILE A 185 6.01 -9.36 7.31
C ILE A 185 6.51 -10.64 7.96
N VAL A 186 7.08 -11.52 7.13
CA VAL A 186 7.95 -12.60 7.57
C VAL A 186 9.39 -12.26 7.18
N ARG A 187 10.32 -12.61 8.07
CA ARG A 187 11.76 -12.55 7.83
C ARG A 187 12.38 -13.91 8.12
N ASP A 188 13.08 -14.46 7.13
CA ASP A 188 13.90 -15.67 7.31
C ASP A 188 15.16 -15.31 8.12
N LEU A 189 15.54 -16.18 9.05
CA LEU A 189 16.67 -15.95 9.96
C LEU A 189 17.92 -16.72 9.55
N GLY A 190 18.08 -16.99 8.24
CA GLY A 190 19.16 -17.80 7.71
C GLY A 190 18.86 -19.30 7.84
N SER A 191 17.60 -19.68 7.61
CA SER A 191 17.17 -21.07 7.74
C SER A 191 17.84 -21.96 6.68
N LYS A 192 18.00 -23.24 7.03
CA LYS A 192 18.66 -24.21 6.14
C LYS A 192 17.86 -24.47 4.87
N ASN A 193 16.54 -24.64 5.00
CA ASN A 193 15.68 -25.05 3.89
C ASN A 193 14.85 -23.89 3.30
N GLY A 194 14.84 -22.72 3.97
CA GLY A 194 14.21 -21.50 3.46
C GLY A 194 12.79 -21.27 3.95
N THR A 195 12.41 -20.00 3.88
CA THR A 195 11.04 -19.52 4.04
C THR A 195 10.45 -19.19 2.68
N TYR A 196 9.19 -19.53 2.44
CA TYR A 196 8.51 -19.36 1.15
C TYR A 196 7.20 -18.60 1.29
N LEU A 197 6.93 -17.67 0.37
CA LEU A 197 5.61 -17.03 0.23
C LEU A 197 5.01 -17.41 -1.11
N ASN A 198 3.81 -18.00 -1.08
CA ASN A 198 3.12 -18.48 -2.28
C ASN A 198 3.97 -19.39 -3.17
N GLY A 199 4.91 -20.13 -2.57
CA GLY A 199 5.83 -21.05 -3.26
C GLY A 199 7.17 -20.43 -3.67
N GLU A 200 7.36 -19.12 -3.53
CA GLU A 200 8.62 -18.44 -3.84
C GLU A 200 9.47 -18.25 -2.59
N ARG A 201 10.76 -18.60 -2.66
CA ARG A 201 11.69 -18.47 -1.52
C ARG A 201 12.00 -17.00 -1.25
N VAL A 202 11.88 -16.56 0.00
CA VAL A 202 12.10 -15.17 0.40
C VAL A 202 13.04 -15.06 1.60
N SER A 203 13.83 -14.00 1.64
CA SER A 203 14.56 -13.57 2.86
C SER A 203 13.70 -12.64 3.74
N ARG A 204 12.81 -11.89 3.10
CA ARG A 204 11.78 -11.04 3.71
C ARG A 204 10.59 -10.97 2.76
N GLY A 205 9.37 -10.99 3.29
CA GLY A 205 8.19 -10.84 2.43
C GLY A 205 6.93 -10.45 3.18
N ARG A 206 5.99 -9.86 2.44
CA ARG A 206 4.76 -9.30 3.00
C ARG A 206 3.70 -10.37 3.23
N LEU A 207 3.10 -10.36 4.42
CA LEU A 207 1.97 -11.22 4.76
C LEU A 207 0.68 -10.44 4.52
N ARG A 208 -0.07 -10.85 3.49
CA ARG A 208 -1.43 -10.39 3.21
C ARG A 208 -2.42 -11.50 3.56
N HIS A 209 -3.70 -11.15 3.64
CA HIS A 209 -4.76 -12.17 3.72
C HIS A 209 -4.59 -13.22 2.62
N ASP A 210 -4.81 -14.49 2.96
CA ASP A 210 -4.62 -15.68 2.12
C ASP A 210 -3.20 -15.96 1.59
N THR A 211 -2.18 -15.22 2.04
CA THR A 211 -0.79 -15.56 1.73
C THR A 211 -0.44 -16.93 2.27
N ARG A 212 0.14 -17.80 1.43
CA ARG A 212 0.64 -19.12 1.85
C ARG A 212 2.08 -19.01 2.30
N LEU A 213 2.31 -19.14 3.60
CA LEU A 213 3.65 -19.22 4.18
C LEU A 213 4.11 -20.69 4.25
N GLY A 214 5.22 -21.00 3.59
CA GLY A 214 5.93 -22.28 3.68
C GLY A 214 7.19 -22.12 4.53
N ILE A 215 7.47 -23.10 5.38
CA ILE A 215 8.60 -23.08 6.32
C ILE A 215 9.23 -24.48 6.29
N GLY A 216 10.48 -24.57 5.84
CA GLY A 216 11.14 -25.87 5.63
C GLY A 216 10.98 -26.35 4.20
#